data_AF-A0A4C1XNE9-F1
#
_entry.id   AF-A0A4C1XNE9-F1
#
_cell.length_a   1.000
_cell.length_b   1.000
_cell.length_c   1.000
_cell.angle_alpha   90.00
_cell.angle_beta   90.00
_cell.angle_gamma   90.00
#
_symmetry.space_group_name_H-M   'P 1'
#
loop_
_entity.id
_entity.type
_entity.pdbx_description
1 polymer ?
#
loop_
_entity_poly.entity_id
_entity_poly.type
_entity_poly.pdbx_seq_one_letter_code
_entity_poly.pdbx_strand_id
1 'polypeptide(L)'
;MQQLEDILDKMFNRMQTMMINMVDNMMDRFTSKSFLSVKGYTTYNTNHPSGNAHGGTAVLIKCNIKHHSLEPFATDKIQATLIKVSGKSSDITIAAVYCPPKHQILREDYRHFFSQLGHRYIIGGDWNAKHLFWGSRLVTTRGRQLYQAVKELNLECLSTDLTSDHSAVILNVNDKIILNEAPPRLYNKKTNWEEYRDIITEETQLTVSLKTVEEVEQAIEDINKLIHSGQQIHAPSDDHSVDNEIDEYLSSPNQLCLPLKHVTLYELSREIRKLKEGKCPGYDLVEPTLLKQLPKKGLLLILAIFNACLRLSFYPSQWKIAQVVMIQKPGKLSHDVTSYRPISLLPVVGKLLEKIVLNRMREHITEIIPTHQFGFREGHGTIEQVHRLVDVIGRALENKLYCCAAFLDISQAFDKVWHSGLLYKIKKMLPHSFFPLLKSYLENRCYEVKINSDTSDMHVIRSGVPQGSVLGPVLYLIYTADLPAHASTTTATYADDTAILSTHENQDSASDSLQQHLNLIENGLDSGELRPTLINRFK
;
A
#
# COMPACT_ATOMS: atom_id res chain seq x y z
N MET A 1 -6.33 29.95 -15.71
CA MET A 1 -6.19 31.12 -14.82
C MET A 1 -7.09 30.92 -13.60
N GLN A 2 -8.40 31.20 -13.64
CA GLN A 2 -9.30 31.06 -12.48
C GLN A 2 -9.34 29.66 -11.81
N GLN A 3 -9.32 28.57 -12.60
CA GLN A 3 -9.24 27.20 -12.06
C GLN A 3 -7.85 26.85 -11.51
N LEU A 4 -6.80 27.48 -12.02
CA LEU A 4 -5.43 27.29 -11.55
C LEU A 4 -5.23 28.03 -10.22
N GLU A 5 -5.77 29.25 -10.11
CA GLU A 5 -5.87 30.03 -8.88
C GLU A 5 -6.67 29.27 -7.82
N ASP A 6 -7.84 28.71 -8.15
CA ASP A 6 -8.66 27.97 -7.18
C ASP A 6 -8.01 26.62 -6.75
N ILE A 7 -7.21 26.00 -7.63
CA ILE A 7 -6.41 24.80 -7.28
C ILE A 7 -5.19 25.19 -6.43
N LEU A 8 -4.52 26.29 -6.75
CA LEU A 8 -3.38 26.80 -5.99
C LEU A 8 -3.81 27.33 -4.64
N ASP A 9 -4.93 28.03 -4.53
CA ASP A 9 -5.55 28.47 -3.26
C ASP A 9 -6.02 27.27 -2.44
N LYS A 10 -6.58 26.22 -3.07
CA LYS A 10 -6.91 24.97 -2.36
C LYS A 10 -5.67 24.19 -1.94
N MET A 11 -4.59 24.22 -2.71
CA MET A 11 -3.30 23.65 -2.35
C MET A 11 -2.63 24.45 -1.23
N PHE A 12 -2.72 25.78 -1.27
CA PHE A 12 -2.13 26.69 -0.29
C PHE A 12 -2.89 26.63 1.04
N ASN A 13 -4.23 26.66 0.99
CA ASN A 13 -5.08 26.39 2.16
C ASN A 13 -4.82 24.97 2.70
N ARG A 14 -4.65 23.96 1.83
CA ARG A 14 -4.22 22.61 2.28
C ARG A 14 -2.80 22.56 2.80
N MET A 15 -1.87 23.41 2.37
CA MET A 15 -0.50 23.49 2.88
C MET A 15 -0.44 24.24 4.22
N GLN A 16 -1.26 25.28 4.42
CA GLN A 16 -1.53 25.87 5.73
C GLN A 16 -2.16 24.84 6.69
N THR A 17 -3.06 23.99 6.18
CA THR A 17 -3.70 22.92 6.97
C THR A 17 -2.78 21.68 7.15
N MET A 18 -1.85 21.43 6.21
CA MET A 18 -0.76 20.44 6.27
C MET A 18 0.53 21.09 6.79
N MET A 19 0.45 21.95 7.82
CA MET A 19 1.57 22.53 8.58
C MET A 19 2.98 22.27 7.99
N ILE A 20 3.30 22.92 6.88
CA ILE A 20 4.67 23.38 6.64
C ILE A 20 4.70 24.72 7.37
N ASN A 21 4.94 24.67 8.69
CA ASN A 21 5.25 25.90 9.40
C ASN A 21 6.67 26.28 8.98
N MET A 22 6.78 27.20 8.02
CA MET A 22 7.97 28.04 7.93
C MET A 22 7.96 28.88 9.20
N VAL A 23 8.77 28.49 10.18
CA VAL A 23 8.93 29.27 11.40
C VAL A 23 9.81 30.46 11.04
N ASP A 24 9.19 31.48 10.47
CA ASP A 24 9.77 32.82 10.42
C ASP A 24 9.58 33.46 11.81
N ASN A 25 10.69 33.94 12.38
CA ASN A 25 10.73 34.78 13.58
C ASN A 25 10.46 34.17 14.96
N MET A 26 10.75 32.88 15.16
CA MET A 26 10.92 32.37 16.53
C MET A 26 12.18 31.53 16.66
N MET A 27 13.33 32.21 16.76
CA MET A 27 14.36 31.97 17.77
C MET A 27 15.70 32.52 17.29
N ASP A 28 16.24 33.50 18.04
CA ASP A 28 17.67 33.87 18.06
C ASP A 28 18.58 32.71 18.52
N ARG A 29 18.28 31.45 18.17
CA ARG A 29 18.87 30.26 18.80
C ARG A 29 18.94 29.04 17.89
N PHE A 30 19.29 29.15 16.61
CA PHE A 30 19.80 27.98 15.88
C PHE A 30 21.33 28.01 15.89
N THR A 31 21.90 27.22 16.80
CA THR A 31 23.35 26.98 16.93
C THR A 31 23.59 25.48 16.88
N SER A 32 24.84 25.03 16.81
CA SER A 32 25.16 23.59 16.93
C SER A 32 24.69 22.94 18.25
N LYS A 33 24.17 23.73 19.21
CA LYS A 33 23.72 23.29 20.53
C LYS A 33 22.20 23.40 20.75
N SER A 34 21.43 23.83 19.76
CA SER A 34 19.99 24.09 19.93
C SER A 34 19.19 23.57 18.73
N PHE A 35 18.31 22.59 19.00
CA PHE A 35 17.50 21.89 18.00
C PHE A 35 16.01 22.00 18.35
N LEU A 36 15.18 22.34 17.35
CA LEU A 36 13.72 22.33 17.47
C LEU A 36 13.21 20.94 17.07
N SER A 37 12.74 20.17 18.06
CA SER A 37 12.13 18.85 17.83
C SER A 37 10.63 18.92 18.05
N VAL A 38 9.86 18.60 17.00
CA VAL A 38 8.39 18.55 17.06
C VAL A 38 7.95 17.13 16.75
N LYS A 39 7.19 16.50 17.66
CA LYS A 39 6.75 15.11 17.53
C LYS A 39 5.94 14.91 16.24
N GLY A 40 6.37 14.00 15.39
CA GLY A 40 5.72 13.69 14.11
C GLY A 40 6.18 14.55 12.92
N TYR A 41 7.18 15.42 13.13
CA TYR A 41 7.81 16.23 12.10
C TYR A 41 9.31 16.02 12.09
N THR A 42 9.89 16.00 10.89
CA THR A 42 11.32 16.11 10.65
C THR A 42 11.66 17.58 10.50
N THR A 43 12.65 18.05 11.25
CA THR A 43 13.15 19.43 11.18
C THR A 43 14.45 19.46 10.42
N TYR A 44 14.54 20.30 9.39
CA TYR A 44 15.78 20.67 8.72
C TYR A 44 16.11 22.10 9.07
N ASN A 45 17.39 22.43 9.27
CA ASN A 45 17.81 23.79 9.58
C ASN A 45 19.12 24.16 8.88
N THR A 46 19.25 25.44 8.57
CA THR A 46 20.49 26.06 8.08
C THR A 46 20.88 27.14 9.08
N ASN A 47 22.06 26.99 9.68
CA ASN A 47 22.59 27.96 10.63
C ASN A 47 23.32 29.10 9.90
N HIS A 48 23.52 30.22 10.59
CA HIS A 48 24.37 31.31 10.12
C HIS A 48 25.80 30.80 9.81
N PRO A 49 26.46 31.22 8.71
CA PRO A 49 27.81 30.75 8.33
C PRO A 49 28.88 30.96 9.41
N SER A 50 28.77 32.04 10.19
CA SER A 50 29.65 32.34 11.32
C SER A 50 29.34 31.57 12.61
N GLY A 51 28.30 30.73 12.64
CA GLY A 51 27.90 29.93 13.81
C GLY A 51 27.26 30.72 14.97
N ASN A 52 27.11 32.04 14.82
CA ASN A 52 26.48 32.91 15.81
C ASN A 52 24.95 32.83 15.76
N ALA A 53 24.29 33.07 16.89
CA ALA A 53 22.85 32.93 17.07
C ALA A 53 22.01 34.07 16.44
N HIS A 54 22.52 34.68 15.36
CA HIS A 54 21.90 35.81 14.66
C HIS A 54 21.51 35.40 13.24
N GLY A 55 20.43 34.63 13.11
CA GLY A 55 19.90 34.17 11.83
C GLY A 55 19.94 32.65 11.66
N GLY A 56 19.16 32.19 10.69
CA GLY A 56 19.00 30.79 10.36
C GLY A 56 17.59 30.53 9.84
N THR A 57 17.43 29.45 9.09
CA THR A 57 16.15 29.02 8.54
C THR A 57 15.86 27.61 9.00
N ALA A 58 14.58 27.25 9.11
CA ALA A 58 14.17 25.88 9.37
C ALA A 58 12.95 25.49 8.55
N VAL A 59 12.92 24.25 8.10
CA VAL A 59 11.76 23.62 7.45
C VAL A 59 11.29 22.46 8.30
N LEU A 60 10.04 22.52 8.74
CA LEU A 60 9.34 21.43 9.42
C LEU A 60 8.48 20.68 8.41
N ILE A 61 8.68 19.38 8.27
CA ILE A 61 7.92 18.53 7.35
C ILE A 61 7.47 17.25 8.04
N LYS A 62 6.21 16.88 7.84
CA LYS A 62 5.63 15.71 8.51
C LYS A 62 6.36 14.43 8.10
N CYS A 63 6.68 13.56 9.06
CA CYS A 63 7.51 12.37 8.81
C CYS A 63 6.93 11.37 7.79
N ASN A 64 5.63 11.47 7.48
CA ASN A 64 4.95 10.61 6.50
C ASN A 64 5.02 11.13 5.05
N ILE A 65 5.57 12.32 4.83
CA ILE A 65 5.85 12.86 3.49
C ILE A 65 7.24 12.40 3.08
N LYS A 66 7.45 11.89 1.87
CA LYS A 66 8.80 11.55 1.38
C LYS A 66 9.57 12.83 1.06
N HIS A 67 10.69 13.04 1.74
CA HIS A 67 11.53 14.22 1.56
C HIS A 67 12.99 13.92 1.90
N HIS A 68 13.91 14.72 1.38
CA HIS A 68 15.33 14.70 1.77
C HIS A 68 15.90 16.12 1.80
N SER A 69 16.92 16.34 2.62
CA SER A 69 17.65 17.61 2.63
C SER A 69 18.45 17.75 1.35
N LEU A 70 18.52 18.98 0.83
CA LEU A 70 19.53 19.38 -0.14
C LEU A 70 20.65 20.13 0.58
N GLU A 71 21.76 20.36 -0.12
CA GLU A 71 22.85 21.18 0.37
C GLU A 71 22.32 22.56 0.78
N PRO A 72 22.54 23.02 2.02
CA PRO A 72 22.01 24.27 2.49
C PRO A 72 22.70 25.46 1.80
N PHE A 73 21.93 26.48 1.43
CA PHE A 73 22.50 27.72 0.90
C PHE A 73 22.82 28.67 2.06
N ALA A 74 24.04 28.61 2.57
CA ALA A 74 24.47 29.37 3.75
C ALA A 74 25.54 30.41 3.37
N THR A 75 25.10 31.56 2.86
CA THR A 75 25.97 32.72 2.62
C THR A 75 25.66 33.83 3.63
N ASP A 76 26.57 34.79 3.81
CA ASP A 76 26.32 35.96 4.67
C ASP A 76 25.14 36.81 4.15
N LYS A 77 24.84 36.72 2.84
CA LYS A 77 23.77 37.48 2.17
C LYS A 77 22.41 36.76 2.19
N ILE A 78 22.39 35.45 1.97
CA ILE A 78 21.19 34.63 1.85
C ILE A 78 21.42 33.32 2.61
N GLN A 79 20.52 33.03 3.53
CA GLN A 79 20.46 31.78 4.28
C GLN A 79 19.20 31.04 3.85
N ALA A 80 19.34 29.80 3.40
CA ALA A 80 18.20 28.99 3.00
C ALA A 80 18.34 27.53 3.41
N THR A 81 17.22 26.98 3.88
CA THR A 81 17.05 25.55 4.14
C THR A 81 16.26 24.96 2.99
N LEU A 82 16.88 24.00 2.33
CA LEU A 82 16.38 23.39 1.11
C LEU A 82 16.00 21.95 1.38
N ILE A 83 14.75 21.60 1.12
CA ILE A 83 14.28 20.23 1.12
C ILE A 83 13.74 19.88 -0.25
N LYS A 84 13.94 18.65 -0.69
CA LYS A 84 13.29 18.12 -1.89
C LYS A 84 12.18 17.18 -1.46
N VAL A 85 10.96 17.49 -1.86
CA VAL A 85 9.77 16.69 -1.57
C VAL A 85 9.43 15.86 -2.80
N SER A 86 9.41 14.54 -2.64
CA SER A 86 9.10 13.64 -3.73
C SER A 86 7.60 13.51 -3.94
N GLY A 87 7.11 14.12 -5.01
CA GLY A 87 5.72 14.02 -5.46
C GLY A 87 5.48 12.76 -6.32
N LYS A 88 4.20 12.45 -6.57
CA LYS A 88 3.80 11.28 -7.39
C LYS A 88 4.17 11.41 -8.87
N SER A 89 4.35 12.65 -9.36
CA SER A 89 4.62 12.96 -10.77
C SER A 89 5.95 13.68 -10.99
N SER A 90 6.52 14.29 -9.95
CA SER A 90 7.82 14.96 -9.97
C SER A 90 8.23 15.38 -8.57
N ASP A 91 9.53 15.52 -8.35
CA ASP A 91 10.04 16.17 -7.14
C ASP A 91 9.81 17.70 -7.21
N ILE A 92 9.55 18.31 -6.05
CA ILE A 92 9.46 19.77 -5.87
C ILE A 92 10.42 20.18 -4.76
N THR A 93 11.24 21.19 -5.01
CA THR A 93 12.11 21.78 -3.99
C THR A 93 11.31 22.77 -3.15
N ILE A 94 11.36 22.66 -1.83
CA ILE A 94 10.80 23.64 -0.89
C ILE A 94 11.96 24.32 -0.17
N ALA A 95 11.96 25.65 -0.18
CA ALA A 95 13.02 26.46 0.40
C ALA A 95 12.45 27.45 1.42
N ALA A 96 12.95 27.42 2.65
CA ALA A 96 12.79 28.50 3.62
C ALA A 96 13.97 29.45 3.52
N VAL A 97 13.74 30.75 3.31
CA VAL A 97 14.80 31.74 3.04
C VAL A 97 14.79 32.87 4.06
N TYR A 98 15.96 33.27 4.52
CA TYR A 98 16.20 34.46 5.31
C TYR A 98 17.32 35.29 4.69
N CYS A 99 17.06 36.58 4.46
CA CYS A 99 18.06 37.53 3.98
C CYS A 99 18.38 38.55 5.07
N PRO A 100 19.55 38.48 5.74
CA PRO A 100 19.89 39.42 6.81
C PRO A 100 19.88 40.89 6.33
N PRO A 101 19.40 41.85 7.14
CA PRO A 101 19.20 43.24 6.69
C PRO A 101 20.51 44.01 6.43
N LYS A 102 21.64 43.54 6.96
CA LYS A 102 22.92 44.29 6.95
C LYS A 102 23.66 44.26 5.60
N HIS A 103 23.42 43.25 4.76
CA HIS A 103 24.21 43.05 3.55
C HIS A 103 23.54 43.60 2.29
N GLN A 104 24.32 44.16 1.37
CA GLN A 104 23.80 44.51 0.04
C GLN A 104 23.68 43.24 -0.81
N ILE A 105 22.47 42.98 -1.34
CA ILE A 105 22.17 41.84 -2.20
C ILE A 105 21.81 42.37 -3.59
N LEU A 106 22.54 41.93 -4.60
CA LEU A 106 22.36 42.33 -5.98
C LEU A 106 21.49 41.31 -6.73
N ARG A 107 20.95 41.72 -7.88
CA ARG A 107 20.16 40.83 -8.75
C ARG A 107 20.87 39.52 -9.08
N GLU A 108 22.17 39.55 -9.37
CA GLU A 108 22.93 38.35 -9.71
C GLU A 108 23.07 37.38 -8.53
N ASP A 109 23.10 37.88 -7.29
CA ASP A 109 23.10 37.02 -6.09
C ASP A 109 21.79 36.21 -6.02
N TYR A 110 20.65 36.85 -6.34
CA TYR A 110 19.35 36.16 -6.41
C TYR A 110 19.28 35.17 -7.59
N ARG A 111 19.79 35.53 -8.77
CA ARG A 111 19.84 34.60 -9.92
C ARG A 111 20.69 33.38 -9.63
N HIS A 112 21.84 33.58 -8.98
CA HIS A 112 22.67 32.47 -8.54
C HIS A 112 21.89 31.57 -7.57
N PHE A 113 21.25 32.13 -6.55
CA PHE A 113 20.40 31.38 -5.62
C PHE A 113 19.30 30.59 -6.34
N PHE A 114 18.48 31.23 -7.18
CA PHE A 114 17.39 30.55 -7.89
C PHE A 114 17.86 29.46 -8.85
N SER A 115 19.06 29.59 -9.43
CA SER A 115 19.63 28.55 -10.30
C SER A 115 20.00 27.26 -9.56
N GLN A 116 20.26 27.32 -8.25
CA GLN A 116 20.57 26.15 -7.42
C GLN A 116 19.32 25.34 -7.02
N LEU A 117 18.11 25.87 -7.22
CA LEU A 117 16.87 25.26 -6.75
C LEU A 117 16.27 24.24 -7.72
N GLY A 118 16.85 24.12 -8.91
CA GLY A 118 16.38 23.25 -9.99
C GLY A 118 15.16 23.80 -10.73
N HIS A 119 14.43 22.92 -11.40
CA HIS A 119 13.36 23.29 -12.33
C HIS A 119 11.99 23.53 -11.67
N ARG A 120 11.76 23.03 -10.45
CA ARG A 120 10.46 23.13 -9.75
C ARG A 120 10.66 23.46 -8.29
N TYR A 121 10.24 24.66 -7.88
CA TYR A 121 10.43 25.08 -6.49
C TYR A 121 9.33 25.99 -5.94
N ILE A 122 9.13 25.86 -4.64
CA ILE A 122 8.32 26.75 -3.80
C ILE A 122 9.25 27.37 -2.77
N ILE A 123 9.28 28.70 -2.72
CA ILE A 123 10.16 29.42 -1.81
C ILE A 123 9.31 30.37 -0.97
N GLY A 124 9.52 30.33 0.34
CA GLY A 124 8.91 31.28 1.27
C GLY A 124 9.90 31.66 2.35
N GLY A 125 9.69 32.81 2.97
CA GLY A 125 10.52 33.29 4.06
C GLY A 125 10.72 34.80 4.05
N ASP A 126 11.49 35.31 5.00
CA ASP A 126 11.80 36.72 5.17
C ASP A 126 12.98 37.17 4.29
N TRP A 127 12.64 37.82 3.17
CA TRP A 127 13.61 38.36 2.22
C TRP A 127 14.17 39.73 2.66
N ASN A 128 13.60 40.35 3.70
CA ASN A 128 13.85 41.73 4.09
C ASN A 128 13.84 42.70 2.89
N ALA A 129 12.95 42.43 1.93
CA ALA A 129 12.90 43.09 0.64
C ALA A 129 11.49 43.63 0.40
N LYS A 130 11.26 44.92 0.68
CA LYS A 130 9.94 45.55 0.50
C LYS A 130 9.72 45.95 -0.96
N HIS A 131 8.61 45.55 -1.57
CA HIS A 131 8.20 45.97 -2.91
C HIS A 131 6.66 45.88 -3.07
N LEU A 132 6.10 46.73 -3.94
CA LEU A 132 4.66 46.77 -4.23
C LEU A 132 4.14 45.46 -4.84
N PHE A 133 4.99 44.73 -5.57
CA PHE A 133 4.62 43.51 -6.30
C PHE A 133 4.11 42.37 -5.38
N TRP A 134 4.54 42.35 -4.12
CA TRP A 134 4.08 41.39 -3.10
C TRP A 134 3.35 42.07 -1.94
N GLY A 135 2.79 43.27 -2.18
CA GLY A 135 1.85 43.92 -1.27
C GLY A 135 2.44 44.91 -0.26
N SER A 136 3.75 45.17 -0.25
CA SER A 136 4.33 46.17 0.66
C SER A 136 4.10 47.60 0.18
N ARG A 137 3.80 48.51 1.10
CA ARG A 137 3.63 49.95 0.81
C ARG A 137 4.94 50.67 0.50
N LEU A 138 6.08 50.03 0.75
CA LEU A 138 7.41 50.59 0.57
C LEU A 138 8.18 49.80 -0.50
N VAL A 139 9.03 50.51 -1.25
CA VAL A 139 9.94 49.91 -2.21
C VAL A 139 11.38 50.16 -1.77
N THR A 140 12.05 49.11 -1.35
CA THR A 140 13.47 49.15 -0.97
C THR A 140 14.36 48.87 -2.18
N THR A 141 15.62 49.30 -2.13
CA THR A 141 16.61 48.96 -3.17
C THR A 141 16.78 47.44 -3.30
N ARG A 142 16.75 46.70 -2.19
CA ARG A 142 16.73 45.23 -2.18
C ARG A 142 15.48 44.65 -2.84
N GLY A 143 14.30 45.19 -2.52
CA GLY A 143 13.04 44.82 -3.17
C GLY A 143 13.05 45.03 -4.69
N ARG A 144 13.67 46.12 -5.18
CA ARG A 144 13.85 46.34 -6.62
C ARG A 144 14.76 45.28 -7.26
N GLN A 145 15.87 44.92 -6.60
CA GLN A 145 16.79 43.89 -7.10
C GLN A 145 16.14 42.50 -7.14
N LEU A 146 15.40 42.13 -6.09
CA LEU A 146 14.65 40.86 -6.06
C LEU A 146 13.54 40.85 -7.12
N TYR A 147 12.79 41.93 -7.26
CA TYR A 147 11.74 42.06 -8.27
C TYR A 147 12.29 41.92 -9.69
N GLN A 148 13.44 42.53 -9.98
CA GLN A 148 14.11 42.37 -11.28
C GLN A 148 14.49 40.91 -11.54
N ALA A 149 15.06 40.20 -10.55
CA ALA A 149 15.39 38.78 -10.68
C ALA A 149 14.13 37.91 -10.92
N VAL A 150 13.06 38.18 -10.17
CA VAL A 150 11.75 37.50 -10.30
C VAL A 150 11.15 37.69 -11.69
N LYS A 151 11.16 38.92 -12.22
CA LYS A 151 10.63 39.22 -13.56
C LYS A 151 11.47 38.62 -14.67
N GLU A 152 12.79 38.65 -14.54
CA GLU A 152 13.70 38.11 -15.54
C GLU A 152 13.60 36.58 -15.65
N LEU A 153 13.37 35.89 -14.52
CA LEU A 153 13.19 34.44 -14.47
C LEU A 153 11.73 33.99 -14.71
N ASN A 154 10.83 34.94 -14.99
CA ASN A 154 9.39 34.70 -15.19
C ASN A 154 8.73 33.94 -14.03
N LEU A 155 9.04 34.34 -12.79
CA LEU A 155 8.52 33.73 -11.57
C LEU A 155 7.18 34.36 -11.16
N GLU A 156 6.29 33.54 -10.60
CA GLU A 156 5.03 33.99 -10.01
C GLU A 156 5.20 34.27 -8.51
N CYS A 157 4.44 35.21 -7.96
CA CYS A 157 4.45 35.50 -6.52
C CYS A 157 3.03 35.35 -5.98
N LEU A 158 2.86 34.52 -4.96
CA LEU A 158 1.58 34.30 -4.28
C LEU A 158 1.66 34.92 -2.88
N SER A 159 1.55 36.24 -2.80
CA SER A 159 1.38 36.93 -1.51
C SER A 159 -0.11 37.28 -1.35
N THR A 160 -0.78 36.67 -0.38
CA THR A 160 -2.21 36.91 -0.10
C THR A 160 -2.46 37.89 1.04
N ASP A 161 -1.42 38.32 1.77
CA ASP A 161 -1.55 39.23 2.90
C ASP A 161 -0.87 40.59 2.65
N LEU A 162 -1.68 41.66 2.68
CA LEU A 162 -1.25 43.06 2.60
C LEU A 162 -0.49 43.55 3.86
N THR A 163 -0.15 42.66 4.80
CA THR A 163 0.40 43.01 6.11
C THR A 163 1.79 42.42 6.40
N SER A 164 2.28 41.44 5.65
CA SER A 164 3.65 40.92 5.84
C SER A 164 4.66 41.68 5.00
N ASP A 165 5.11 42.82 5.53
CA ASP A 165 6.08 43.71 4.90
C ASP A 165 7.47 43.09 4.61
N HIS A 166 7.71 41.85 5.07
CA HIS A 166 9.02 41.22 5.14
C HIS A 166 9.07 39.81 4.50
N SER A 167 7.97 39.07 4.51
CA SER A 167 7.90 37.70 3.99
C SER A 167 7.12 37.63 2.67
N ALA A 168 7.74 37.11 1.61
CA ALA A 168 7.12 36.92 0.30
C ALA A 168 7.26 35.46 -0.13
N VAL A 169 6.17 34.86 -0.61
CA VAL A 169 6.20 33.51 -1.21
C VAL A 169 6.38 33.66 -2.72
N ILE A 170 7.49 33.15 -3.24
CA ILE A 170 7.89 33.22 -4.65
C ILE A 170 7.88 31.80 -5.23
N LEU A 171 7.25 31.64 -6.39
CA LEU A 171 6.95 30.37 -7.04
C LEU A 171 7.48 30.33 -8.47
N ASN A 172 8.15 29.22 -8.81
CA ASN A 172 8.40 28.86 -10.20
C ASN A 172 7.74 27.52 -10.50
N VAL A 173 6.73 27.54 -11.37
CA VAL A 173 6.13 26.33 -11.91
C VAL A 173 6.14 26.38 -13.45
N ASN A 174 7.28 26.76 -14.05
CA ASN A 174 7.51 26.53 -15.48
C ASN A 174 7.88 25.07 -15.71
N ASP A 175 6.92 24.25 -16.14
CA ASP A 175 6.66 23.98 -17.55
C ASP A 175 5.58 22.89 -17.67
N LYS A 176 4.88 22.88 -18.81
CA LYS A 176 3.80 21.98 -19.27
C LYS A 176 3.23 21.01 -18.23
N ILE A 177 1.92 21.14 -17.99
CA ILE A 177 1.10 20.11 -17.34
C ILE A 177 1.40 18.77 -18.05
N ILE A 178 2.24 17.94 -17.43
CA ILE A 178 2.29 16.52 -17.73
C ILE A 178 0.96 16.03 -17.19
N LEU A 179 -0.02 15.94 -18.10
CA LEU A 179 -1.17 15.10 -17.89
C LEU A 179 -0.57 13.70 -17.70
N ASN A 180 -0.39 13.28 -16.45
CA ASN A 180 -0.36 11.85 -16.18
C ASN A 180 -1.66 11.35 -16.80
N GLU A 181 -1.56 10.60 -17.89
CA GLU A 181 -2.73 9.89 -18.40
C GLU A 181 -3.29 9.13 -17.20
N ALA A 182 -4.52 9.49 -16.82
CA ALA A 182 -5.20 8.74 -15.80
C ALA A 182 -5.18 7.28 -16.27
N PRO A 183 -4.91 6.30 -15.39
CA PRO A 183 -4.97 4.90 -15.78
C PRO A 183 -6.28 4.68 -16.54
N PRO A 184 -6.28 3.97 -17.68
CA PRO A 184 -7.44 3.85 -18.54
C PRO A 184 -8.64 3.45 -17.70
N ARG A 185 -9.67 4.29 -17.71
CA ARG A 185 -10.94 4.07 -16.99
C ARG A 185 -12.00 3.79 -18.02
N LEU A 186 -12.87 2.83 -17.72
CA LEU A 186 -14.02 2.50 -18.56
C LEU A 186 -15.09 3.61 -18.56
N TYR A 187 -14.96 4.66 -17.73
CA TYR A 187 -15.90 5.79 -17.68
C TYR A 187 -15.20 7.11 -17.37
N ASN A 188 -15.86 8.23 -17.68
CA ASN A 188 -15.40 9.59 -17.40
C ASN A 188 -16.48 10.40 -16.66
N LYS A 189 -16.18 11.65 -16.27
CA LYS A 189 -17.12 12.52 -15.53
C LYS A 189 -18.41 12.87 -16.31
N LYS A 190 -18.45 12.62 -17.62
CA LYS A 190 -19.57 12.86 -18.52
C LYS A 190 -20.31 11.57 -18.92
N THR A 191 -19.95 10.41 -18.36
CA THR A 191 -20.62 9.13 -18.67
C THR A 191 -22.09 9.19 -18.28
N ASN A 192 -22.98 8.95 -19.24
CA ASN A 192 -24.42 8.89 -19.05
C ASN A 192 -24.80 7.53 -18.44
N TRP A 193 -25.09 7.52 -17.14
CA TRP A 193 -25.42 6.31 -16.41
C TRP A 193 -26.81 5.74 -16.75
N GLU A 194 -27.71 6.54 -17.31
CA GLU A 194 -29.04 6.05 -17.74
C GLU A 194 -28.88 5.24 -19.03
N GLU A 195 -28.22 5.81 -20.03
CA GLU A 195 -27.91 5.14 -21.30
C GLU A 195 -27.03 3.88 -21.11
N TYR A 196 -26.04 3.92 -20.21
CA TYR A 196 -25.29 2.72 -19.82
C TYR A 196 -26.18 1.61 -19.25
N ARG A 197 -27.13 1.96 -18.36
CA ARG A 197 -28.05 0.96 -17.79
C ARG A 197 -29.00 0.41 -18.84
N ASP A 198 -29.43 1.22 -19.80
CA ASP A 198 -30.33 0.80 -20.87
C ASP A 198 -29.63 -0.18 -21.82
N ILE A 199 -28.40 0.13 -22.27
CA ILE A 199 -27.57 -0.77 -23.10
C ILE A 199 -27.35 -2.11 -22.40
N ILE A 200 -26.90 -2.09 -21.14
CA ILE A 200 -26.67 -3.33 -20.37
C ILE A 200 -27.99 -4.09 -20.19
N THR A 201 -29.13 -3.40 -20.02
CA THR A 201 -30.44 -4.04 -19.83
C THR A 201 -30.98 -4.67 -21.11
N GLU A 202 -30.67 -4.12 -22.28
CA GLU A 202 -31.01 -4.65 -23.60
C GLU A 202 -30.11 -5.81 -24.02
N GLU A 203 -28.80 -5.72 -23.77
CA GLU A 203 -27.82 -6.75 -24.16
C GLU A 203 -27.75 -7.94 -23.18
N THR A 204 -28.19 -7.78 -21.92
CA THR A 204 -28.16 -8.88 -20.94
C THR A 204 -29.24 -9.93 -21.22
N GLN A 205 -28.83 -11.10 -21.70
CA GLN A 205 -29.68 -12.28 -21.79
C GLN A 205 -29.67 -13.07 -20.48
N LEU A 206 -30.85 -13.34 -19.91
CA LEU A 206 -30.99 -14.06 -18.62
C LEU A 206 -31.10 -15.58 -18.78
N THR A 207 -31.15 -16.10 -20.01
CA THR A 207 -31.41 -17.51 -20.34
C THR A 207 -30.13 -18.29 -20.67
N VAL A 208 -29.02 -17.97 -20.02
CA VAL A 208 -27.75 -18.67 -20.25
C VAL A 208 -27.76 -20.01 -19.50
N SER A 209 -27.50 -21.11 -20.20
CA SER A 209 -27.26 -22.42 -19.58
C SER A 209 -25.93 -22.35 -18.81
N LEU A 210 -25.93 -22.74 -17.53
CA LEU A 210 -24.74 -22.70 -16.65
C LEU A 210 -24.55 -24.07 -15.95
N LYS A 211 -24.72 -25.14 -16.71
CA LYS A 211 -24.66 -26.53 -16.26
C LYS A 211 -23.24 -27.10 -16.33
N THR A 212 -22.37 -26.58 -17.22
CA THR A 212 -20.98 -27.05 -17.35
C THR A 212 -19.95 -25.95 -17.04
N VAL A 213 -18.67 -26.34 -16.90
CA VAL A 213 -17.56 -25.41 -16.61
C VAL A 213 -17.32 -24.48 -17.80
N GLU A 214 -17.39 -25.02 -19.02
CA GLU A 214 -17.20 -24.28 -20.28
C GLU A 214 -18.29 -23.22 -20.45
N GLU A 215 -19.54 -23.55 -20.10
CA GLU A 215 -20.66 -22.60 -20.11
C GLU A 215 -20.45 -21.47 -19.10
N VAL A 216 -19.85 -21.74 -17.93
CA VAL A 216 -19.52 -20.71 -16.94
C VAL A 216 -18.38 -19.81 -17.44
N GLU A 217 -17.34 -20.37 -18.05
CA GLU A 217 -16.27 -19.57 -18.64
C GLU A 217 -16.79 -18.70 -19.79
N GLN A 218 -17.66 -19.24 -20.65
CA GLN A 218 -18.28 -18.47 -21.74
C GLN A 218 -19.16 -17.34 -21.19
N ALA A 219 -19.98 -17.60 -20.18
CA ALA A 219 -20.82 -16.56 -19.57
C ALA A 219 -19.99 -15.42 -18.95
N ILE A 220 -18.80 -15.73 -18.42
CA ILE A 220 -17.88 -14.73 -17.88
C ILE A 220 -17.19 -13.98 -19.00
N GLU A 221 -16.78 -14.67 -20.07
CA GLU A 221 -16.27 -14.03 -21.26
C GLU A 221 -17.32 -13.10 -21.89
N ASP A 222 -18.60 -13.49 -21.90
CA ASP A 222 -19.70 -12.69 -22.42
C ASP A 222 -19.99 -11.48 -21.53
N ILE A 223 -19.96 -11.62 -20.20
CA ILE A 223 -20.04 -10.47 -19.29
C ILE A 223 -18.87 -9.53 -19.50
N ASN A 224 -17.65 -10.06 -19.57
CA ASN A 224 -16.48 -9.25 -19.77
C ASN A 224 -16.56 -8.58 -21.14
N LYS A 225 -16.94 -9.28 -22.23
CA LYS A 225 -17.18 -8.70 -23.56
C LYS A 225 -18.28 -7.62 -23.56
N LEU A 226 -19.36 -7.83 -22.82
CA LEU A 226 -20.45 -6.86 -22.63
C LEU A 226 -20.01 -5.64 -21.80
N ILE A 227 -19.04 -5.81 -20.91
CA ILE A 227 -18.37 -4.72 -20.18
C ILE A 227 -17.24 -4.08 -20.99
N HIS A 228 -16.66 -4.79 -21.97
CA HIS A 228 -15.38 -4.45 -22.59
C HIS A 228 -15.38 -4.09 -24.07
N SER A 229 -16.30 -4.57 -24.90
CA SER A 229 -16.31 -4.45 -26.37
C SER A 229 -15.00 -3.87 -26.98
N GLY A 230 -13.92 -4.68 -26.96
CA GLY A 230 -12.56 -4.25 -27.33
C GLY A 230 -11.42 -5.22 -26.94
N GLN A 231 -11.30 -6.34 -27.68
CA GLN A 231 -10.15 -7.25 -27.89
C GLN A 231 -9.70 -8.28 -26.81
N GLN A 232 -9.33 -9.48 -27.33
CA GLN A 232 -8.96 -10.76 -26.69
C GLN A 232 -7.46 -11.07 -26.86
N ILE A 233 -6.84 -11.86 -25.95
CA ILE A 233 -5.79 -12.89 -26.23
C ILE A 233 -5.82 -14.00 -25.15
N HIS A 234 -5.55 -15.26 -25.53
CA HIS A 234 -5.29 -16.45 -24.69
C HIS A 234 -3.84 -16.98 -24.88
N ALA A 235 -3.29 -17.70 -23.89
CA ALA A 235 -2.16 -18.64 -24.06
C ALA A 235 -2.06 -19.70 -22.91
N PRO A 236 -1.39 -20.85 -23.12
CA PRO A 236 -1.57 -22.11 -22.37
C PRO A 236 -0.42 -22.53 -21.44
N SER A 237 -0.60 -23.69 -20.79
CA SER A 237 0.13 -24.28 -19.65
C SER A 237 1.05 -25.47 -20.01
N ASP A 238 2.08 -25.74 -19.17
CA ASP A 238 2.64 -27.10 -18.93
C ASP A 238 3.48 -27.19 -17.62
N ASP A 239 3.49 -28.40 -17.03
CA ASP A 239 3.78 -28.75 -15.63
C ASP A 239 4.93 -29.79 -15.46
N HIS A 240 5.54 -29.90 -14.26
CA HIS A 240 6.47 -31.00 -13.87
C HIS A 240 6.55 -31.27 -12.35
N SER A 241 5.91 -32.38 -11.94
CA SER A 241 6.41 -33.57 -11.18
C SER A 241 7.34 -33.44 -9.96
N VAL A 242 6.80 -33.46 -8.71
CA VAL A 242 7.50 -33.99 -7.49
C VAL A 242 6.56 -34.53 -6.37
N ASP A 243 5.29 -34.91 -6.62
CA ASP A 243 4.28 -35.01 -5.53
C ASP A 243 3.67 -36.41 -5.22
N ASN A 244 4.31 -37.53 -5.52
CA ASN A 244 3.62 -38.85 -5.53
C ASN A 244 2.77 -39.25 -4.29
N GLU A 245 3.18 -38.98 -3.04
CA GLU A 245 2.37 -39.35 -1.84
C GLU A 245 1.30 -38.31 -1.48
N ILE A 246 1.61 -37.01 -1.63
CA ILE A 246 0.65 -35.94 -1.39
C ILE A 246 -0.38 -35.92 -2.52
N ASP A 247 0.03 -36.14 -3.75
CA ASP A 247 -0.85 -36.31 -4.91
C ASP A 247 -1.79 -37.48 -4.72
N GLU A 248 -1.33 -38.60 -4.15
CA GLU A 248 -2.18 -39.76 -3.87
C GLU A 248 -3.28 -39.39 -2.85
N TYR A 249 -2.92 -38.69 -1.76
CA TYR A 249 -3.91 -38.21 -0.79
C TYR A 249 -4.83 -37.14 -1.37
N LEU A 250 -4.33 -36.21 -2.18
CA LEU A 250 -5.13 -35.18 -2.84
C LEU A 250 -6.10 -35.77 -3.87
N SER A 251 -5.69 -36.85 -4.53
CA SER A 251 -6.48 -37.60 -5.52
C SER A 251 -7.52 -38.54 -4.89
N SER A 252 -7.42 -38.82 -3.58
CA SER A 252 -8.43 -39.62 -2.89
C SER A 252 -9.84 -38.99 -2.96
N PRO A 253 -10.92 -39.79 -2.97
CA PRO A 253 -12.28 -39.27 -3.04
C PRO A 253 -12.61 -38.36 -1.86
N ASN A 254 -13.32 -37.26 -2.11
CA ASN A 254 -13.80 -36.40 -1.04
C ASN A 254 -14.90 -37.10 -0.25
N GLN A 255 -14.91 -36.90 1.07
CA GLN A 255 -16.01 -37.36 1.91
C GLN A 255 -17.29 -36.64 1.55
N LEU A 256 -18.43 -37.34 1.67
CA LEU A 256 -19.73 -36.78 1.40
C LEU A 256 -20.00 -35.63 2.38
N CYS A 257 -20.23 -34.43 1.87
CA CYS A 257 -20.52 -33.25 2.69
C CYS A 257 -21.56 -32.37 2.02
N LEU A 258 -22.19 -31.50 2.80
CA LEU A 258 -23.17 -30.56 2.27
C LEU A 258 -22.49 -29.56 1.32
N PRO A 259 -23.12 -29.27 0.16
CA PRO A 259 -22.58 -28.29 -0.77
C PRO A 259 -22.58 -26.89 -0.16
N LEU A 260 -21.74 -26.02 -0.70
CA LEU A 260 -21.71 -24.62 -0.27
C LEU A 260 -23.07 -23.96 -0.50
N LYS A 261 -23.55 -23.25 0.53
CA LYS A 261 -24.82 -22.53 0.48
C LYS A 261 -24.84 -21.56 -0.71
N HIS A 262 -25.97 -21.46 -1.41
CA HIS A 262 -26.12 -20.53 -2.52
C HIS A 262 -26.00 -19.07 -2.05
N VAL A 263 -25.55 -18.19 -2.95
CA VAL A 263 -25.57 -16.74 -2.78
C VAL A 263 -26.98 -16.25 -3.01
N THR A 264 -27.41 -15.29 -2.18
CA THR A 264 -28.68 -14.56 -2.39
C THR A 264 -28.43 -13.20 -3.03
N LEU A 265 -29.41 -12.66 -3.75
CA LEU A 265 -29.32 -11.31 -4.30
C LEU A 265 -29.07 -10.26 -3.21
N TYR A 266 -29.71 -10.42 -2.04
CA TYR A 266 -29.52 -9.53 -0.90
C TYR A 266 -28.08 -9.52 -0.40
N GLU A 267 -27.46 -10.70 -0.27
CA GLU A 267 -26.06 -10.85 0.11
C GLU A 267 -25.14 -10.17 -0.90
N LEU A 268 -25.32 -10.45 -2.19
CA LEU A 268 -24.53 -9.86 -3.28
C LEU A 268 -24.64 -8.33 -3.28
N SER A 269 -25.86 -7.79 -3.24
CA SER A 269 -26.10 -6.33 -3.21
C SER A 269 -25.56 -5.69 -1.93
N ARG A 270 -25.52 -6.40 -0.80
CA ARG A 270 -24.90 -5.91 0.44
C ARG A 270 -23.38 -5.80 0.30
N GLU A 271 -22.72 -6.80 -0.27
CA GLU A 271 -21.26 -6.77 -0.44
C GLU A 271 -20.82 -5.74 -1.50
N ILE A 272 -21.58 -5.57 -2.59
CA ILE A 272 -21.31 -4.53 -3.60
C ILE A 272 -21.38 -3.13 -2.99
N ARG A 273 -22.37 -2.85 -2.13
CA ARG A 273 -22.51 -1.55 -1.45
C ARG A 273 -21.32 -1.22 -0.54
N LYS A 274 -20.69 -2.23 0.06
CA LYS A 274 -19.52 -2.07 0.93
C LYS A 274 -18.21 -1.79 0.17
N LEU A 275 -18.19 -1.96 -1.15
CA LEU A 275 -16.99 -1.71 -1.93
C LEU A 275 -16.56 -0.24 -1.83
N LYS A 276 -15.27 -0.03 -1.56
CA LYS A 276 -14.67 1.31 -1.49
C LYS A 276 -14.41 1.83 -2.91
N GLU A 277 -14.90 3.02 -3.20
CA GLU A 277 -14.67 3.70 -4.48
C GLU A 277 -13.23 4.24 -4.57
N GLY A 278 -12.75 4.45 -5.80
CA GLY A 278 -11.40 4.97 -6.08
C GLY A 278 -10.27 3.96 -5.86
N LYS A 279 -10.58 2.66 -5.77
CA LYS A 279 -9.59 1.57 -5.79
C LYS A 279 -9.21 1.23 -7.24
N CYS A 280 -7.93 0.88 -7.45
CA CYS A 280 -7.46 0.45 -8.76
C CYS A 280 -8.15 -0.85 -9.18
N PRO A 281 -8.60 -0.96 -10.44
CA PRO A 281 -9.17 -2.18 -10.99
C PRO A 281 -8.07 -3.25 -11.22
N GLY A 282 -8.50 -4.47 -11.57
CA GLY A 282 -7.58 -5.52 -12.04
C GLY A 282 -7.20 -5.30 -13.51
N TYR A 283 -6.67 -6.36 -14.14
CA TYR A 283 -6.40 -6.36 -15.58
C TYR A 283 -7.68 -6.11 -16.42
N ASP A 284 -8.83 -6.50 -15.87
CA ASP A 284 -10.16 -6.30 -16.42
C ASP A 284 -10.65 -4.85 -16.34
N LEU A 285 -9.90 -3.88 -15.80
CA LEU A 285 -10.30 -2.47 -15.72
C LEU A 285 -11.69 -2.20 -15.06
N VAL A 286 -12.33 -3.20 -14.46
CA VAL A 286 -13.66 -3.10 -13.84
C VAL A 286 -13.51 -2.44 -12.49
N GLU A 287 -13.98 -1.20 -12.39
CA GLU A 287 -13.93 -0.45 -11.14
C GLU A 287 -15.14 -0.75 -10.23
N PRO A 288 -14.98 -0.65 -8.89
CA PRO A 288 -16.09 -0.80 -7.95
C PRO A 288 -17.28 0.11 -8.22
N THR A 289 -17.04 1.32 -8.74
CA THR A 289 -18.08 2.28 -9.11
C THR A 289 -19.01 1.70 -10.17
N LEU A 290 -18.47 0.98 -11.16
CA LEU A 290 -19.24 0.35 -12.23
C LEU A 290 -20.20 -0.70 -11.65
N LEU A 291 -19.70 -1.53 -10.73
CA LEU A 291 -20.51 -2.56 -10.08
C LEU A 291 -21.65 -2.01 -9.25
N LYS A 292 -21.47 -0.83 -8.63
CA LYS A 292 -22.54 -0.14 -7.90
C LYS A 292 -23.62 0.44 -8.81
N GLN A 293 -23.31 0.72 -10.08
CA GLN A 293 -24.25 1.27 -11.06
C GLN A 293 -24.94 0.21 -11.93
N LEU A 294 -24.55 -1.06 -11.81
CA LEU A 294 -25.14 -2.17 -12.56
C LEU A 294 -26.66 -2.26 -12.38
N PRO A 295 -27.43 -2.43 -13.47
CA PRO A 295 -28.87 -2.64 -13.38
C PRO A 295 -29.18 -4.01 -12.74
N LYS A 296 -30.43 -4.17 -12.26
CA LYS A 296 -30.88 -5.40 -11.59
C LYS A 296 -30.65 -6.66 -12.43
N LYS A 297 -30.78 -6.59 -13.76
CA LYS A 297 -30.50 -7.71 -14.66
C LYS A 297 -29.03 -8.14 -14.59
N GLY A 298 -28.09 -7.20 -14.64
CA GLY A 298 -26.66 -7.48 -14.49
C GLY A 298 -26.31 -8.10 -13.13
N LEU A 299 -26.95 -7.62 -12.06
CA LEU A 299 -26.80 -8.24 -10.72
C LEU A 299 -27.31 -9.68 -10.66
N LEU A 300 -28.43 -9.97 -11.34
CA LEU A 300 -28.98 -11.33 -11.42
C LEU A 300 -28.06 -12.27 -12.23
N LEU A 301 -27.40 -11.75 -13.26
CA LEU A 301 -26.45 -12.52 -14.03
C LEU A 301 -25.19 -12.85 -13.22
N ILE A 302 -24.60 -11.87 -12.51
CA ILE A 302 -23.48 -12.12 -11.58
C ILE A 302 -23.89 -13.14 -10.50
N LEU A 303 -25.10 -13.02 -9.97
CA LEU A 303 -25.64 -13.96 -8.99
C LEU A 303 -25.73 -15.39 -9.55
N ALA A 304 -26.21 -15.54 -10.79
CA ALA A 304 -26.32 -16.83 -11.46
C ALA A 304 -24.93 -17.47 -11.64
N ILE A 305 -23.94 -16.67 -12.06
CA ILE A 305 -22.55 -17.13 -12.20
C ILE A 305 -21.97 -17.54 -10.86
N PHE A 306 -22.12 -16.73 -9.80
CA PHE A 306 -21.60 -17.10 -8.48
C PHE A 306 -22.20 -18.41 -7.98
N ASN A 307 -23.50 -18.60 -8.17
CA ASN A 307 -24.17 -19.85 -7.81
C ASN A 307 -23.73 -21.03 -8.67
N ALA A 308 -23.41 -20.82 -9.95
CA ALA A 308 -22.82 -21.83 -10.81
C ALA A 308 -21.40 -22.19 -10.37
N CYS A 309 -20.53 -21.22 -10.06
CA CYS A 309 -19.19 -21.43 -9.54
C CYS A 309 -19.20 -22.27 -8.26
N LEU A 310 -20.11 -21.98 -7.32
CA LEU A 310 -20.24 -22.75 -6.08
C LEU A 310 -20.78 -24.16 -6.29
N ARG A 311 -21.76 -24.33 -7.21
CA ARG A 311 -22.34 -25.63 -7.54
C ARG A 311 -21.33 -26.54 -8.24
N LEU A 312 -20.58 -25.99 -9.19
CA LEU A 312 -19.56 -26.71 -9.97
C LEU A 312 -18.21 -26.77 -9.25
N SER A 313 -18.07 -26.09 -8.13
CA SER A 313 -16.79 -25.93 -7.40
C SER A 313 -15.65 -25.45 -8.31
N PHE A 314 -15.96 -24.48 -9.16
CA PHE A 314 -15.04 -23.95 -10.16
C PHE A 314 -14.82 -22.46 -9.95
N TYR A 315 -13.54 -22.07 -9.87
CA TYR A 315 -13.14 -20.67 -9.85
C TYR A 315 -12.73 -20.24 -11.26
N PRO A 316 -13.34 -19.19 -11.83
CA PRO A 316 -13.09 -18.79 -13.22
C PRO A 316 -11.66 -18.36 -13.52
N SER A 317 -11.12 -18.83 -14.64
CA SER A 317 -9.75 -18.56 -15.09
C SER A 317 -9.46 -17.06 -15.26
N GLN A 318 -10.41 -16.31 -15.78
CA GLN A 318 -10.31 -14.85 -15.91
C GLN A 318 -10.12 -14.16 -14.55
N TRP A 319 -10.75 -14.65 -13.48
CA TRP A 319 -10.58 -14.07 -12.14
C TRP A 319 -9.29 -14.50 -11.43
N LYS A 320 -8.50 -15.38 -12.05
CA LYS A 320 -7.20 -15.83 -11.53
C LYS A 320 -6.04 -14.95 -11.99
N ILE A 321 -6.23 -14.16 -13.04
CA ILE A 321 -5.20 -13.28 -13.61
C ILE A 321 -4.93 -12.11 -12.67
N ALA A 322 -3.66 -11.94 -12.28
CA ALA A 322 -3.19 -10.86 -11.43
C ALA A 322 -2.34 -9.86 -12.20
N GLN A 323 -2.70 -8.58 -12.15
CA GLN A 323 -1.81 -7.52 -12.61
C GLN A 323 -0.94 -7.05 -11.45
N VAL A 324 0.36 -7.36 -11.49
CA VAL A 324 1.32 -7.05 -10.43
C VAL A 324 1.87 -5.65 -10.61
N VAL A 325 1.69 -4.81 -9.60
CA VAL A 325 2.28 -3.47 -9.52
C VAL A 325 3.32 -3.41 -8.41
N MET A 326 4.45 -2.78 -8.68
CA MET A 326 5.55 -2.65 -7.71
C MET A 326 5.36 -1.40 -6.85
N ILE A 327 5.22 -1.57 -5.53
CA ILE A 327 5.15 -0.46 -4.58
C ILE A 327 6.44 -0.37 -3.78
N GLN A 328 7.13 0.76 -3.88
CA GLN A 328 8.36 1.00 -3.11
C GLN A 328 8.06 1.05 -1.60
N LYS A 329 8.79 0.25 -0.83
CA LYS A 329 8.81 0.25 0.63
C LYS A 329 9.29 1.63 1.12
N PRO A 330 8.64 2.22 2.15
CA PRO A 330 9.08 3.50 2.71
C PRO A 330 10.54 3.47 3.17
N GLY A 331 11.32 4.52 2.85
CA GLY A 331 12.68 4.70 3.35
C GLY A 331 13.77 3.83 2.71
N LYS A 332 13.46 2.94 1.76
CA LYS A 332 14.46 2.11 1.06
C LYS A 332 14.86 2.69 -0.30
N LEU A 333 16.10 2.42 -0.72
CA LEU A 333 16.70 2.95 -1.95
C LEU A 333 15.93 2.49 -3.19
N SER A 334 15.70 3.40 -4.15
CA SER A 334 14.87 3.15 -5.34
C SER A 334 15.53 2.26 -6.40
N HIS A 335 16.85 2.07 -6.34
CA HIS A 335 17.60 1.24 -7.30
C HIS A 335 17.61 -0.25 -6.95
N ASP A 336 17.24 -0.61 -5.71
CA ASP A 336 17.21 -2.01 -5.28
C ASP A 336 15.84 -2.64 -5.55
N VAL A 337 15.82 -3.76 -6.26
CA VAL A 337 14.58 -4.53 -6.54
C VAL A 337 13.92 -4.99 -5.23
N THR A 338 14.70 -5.30 -4.19
CA THR A 338 14.20 -5.73 -2.87
C THR A 338 13.48 -4.64 -2.08
N SER A 339 13.65 -3.38 -2.51
CA SER A 339 12.95 -2.21 -1.98
C SER A 339 11.51 -2.11 -2.44
N TYR A 340 11.09 -2.90 -3.43
CA TYR A 340 9.72 -2.92 -3.90
C TYR A 340 8.95 -4.10 -3.30
N ARG A 341 7.65 -3.92 -3.08
CA ARG A 341 6.70 -4.98 -2.74
C ARG A 341 5.77 -5.17 -3.94
N PRO A 342 5.69 -6.39 -4.50
CA PRO A 342 4.69 -6.68 -5.53
C PRO A 342 3.29 -6.68 -4.89
N ILE A 343 2.34 -6.01 -5.53
CA ILE A 343 0.92 -6.09 -5.17
C ILE A 343 0.14 -6.64 -6.36
N SER A 344 -0.62 -7.70 -6.12
CA SER A 344 -1.50 -8.33 -7.11
C SER A 344 -2.84 -7.59 -7.18
N LEU A 345 -3.10 -6.89 -8.28
CA LEU A 345 -4.40 -6.33 -8.59
C LEU A 345 -5.26 -7.41 -9.26
N LEU A 346 -6.25 -7.90 -8.52
CA LEU A 346 -7.21 -8.91 -8.98
C LEU A 346 -8.55 -8.27 -9.42
N PRO A 347 -9.26 -8.90 -10.36
CA PRO A 347 -10.62 -8.55 -10.77
C PRO A 347 -11.56 -8.31 -9.58
N VAL A 348 -12.34 -7.22 -9.64
CA VAL A 348 -13.22 -6.83 -8.52
C VAL A 348 -14.35 -7.83 -8.33
N VAL A 349 -14.90 -8.36 -9.42
CA VAL A 349 -15.95 -9.40 -9.37
C VAL A 349 -15.42 -10.70 -8.75
N GLY A 350 -14.19 -11.11 -9.10
CA GLY A 350 -13.52 -12.25 -8.44
C GLY A 350 -13.37 -12.04 -6.93
N LYS A 351 -12.88 -10.87 -6.51
CA LYS A 351 -12.76 -10.52 -5.07
C LYS A 351 -14.09 -10.52 -4.33
N LEU A 352 -15.21 -10.21 -5.00
CA LEU A 352 -16.55 -10.35 -4.40
C LEU A 352 -16.89 -11.81 -4.12
N LEU A 353 -16.63 -12.73 -5.06
CA LEU A 353 -16.82 -14.15 -4.83
C LEU A 353 -15.91 -14.65 -3.70
N GLU A 354 -14.63 -14.27 -3.70
CA GLU A 354 -13.70 -14.58 -2.61
C GLU A 354 -14.24 -14.12 -1.25
N LYS A 355 -14.80 -12.91 -1.17
CA LYS A 355 -15.37 -12.36 0.07
C LYS A 355 -16.57 -13.17 0.56
N ILE A 356 -17.42 -13.62 -0.37
CA ILE A 356 -18.57 -14.46 -0.03
C ILE A 356 -18.10 -15.84 0.44
N VAL A 357 -17.15 -16.47 -0.25
CA VAL A 357 -16.55 -17.75 0.16
C VAL A 357 -15.91 -17.63 1.55
N LEU A 358 -15.15 -16.55 1.79
CA LEU A 358 -14.56 -16.26 3.09
C LEU A 358 -15.62 -16.18 4.20
N ASN A 359 -16.73 -15.49 3.96
CA ASN A 359 -17.79 -15.38 4.96
C ASN A 359 -18.38 -16.75 5.34
N ARG A 360 -18.41 -17.71 4.41
CA ARG A 360 -18.82 -19.09 4.68
C ARG A 360 -17.76 -19.90 5.41
N MET A 361 -16.47 -19.61 5.17
CA MET A 361 -15.37 -20.29 5.86
C MET A 361 -15.17 -19.80 7.29
N ARG A 362 -15.61 -18.58 7.64
CA ARG A 362 -15.32 -17.91 8.93
C ARG A 362 -15.59 -18.78 10.17
N GLU A 363 -16.72 -19.48 10.18
CA GLU A 363 -17.10 -20.35 11.31
C GLU A 363 -16.07 -21.47 11.51
N HIS A 364 -15.65 -22.12 10.43
CA HIS A 364 -14.65 -23.19 10.46
C HIS A 364 -13.23 -22.70 10.74
N ILE A 365 -12.87 -21.53 10.21
CA ILE A 365 -11.54 -20.95 10.39
C ILE A 365 -11.27 -20.60 11.86
N THR A 366 -12.29 -20.17 12.59
CA THR A 366 -12.13 -19.72 13.99
C THR A 366 -11.66 -20.85 14.91
N GLU A 367 -12.04 -22.09 14.60
CA GLU A 367 -11.63 -23.29 15.35
C GLU A 367 -10.24 -23.78 14.93
N ILE A 368 -9.83 -23.50 13.70
CA ILE A 368 -8.55 -23.93 13.12
C ILE A 368 -7.39 -23.02 13.55
N ILE A 369 -7.62 -21.71 13.61
CA ILE A 369 -6.55 -20.73 13.85
C ILE A 369 -6.14 -20.74 15.33
N PRO A 370 -4.84 -20.92 15.64
CA PRO A 370 -4.35 -20.87 17.01
C PRO A 370 -4.72 -19.58 17.73
N THR A 371 -4.98 -19.67 19.03
CA THR A 371 -5.31 -18.50 19.87
C THR A 371 -4.18 -17.49 19.94
N HIS A 372 -2.94 -17.90 19.71
CA HIS A 372 -1.79 -16.99 19.68
C HIS A 372 -1.61 -16.22 18.37
N GLN A 373 -2.36 -16.52 17.32
CA GLN A 373 -2.30 -15.83 16.02
C GLN A 373 -3.31 -14.68 15.97
N PHE A 374 -2.78 -13.46 15.95
CA PHE A 374 -3.57 -12.22 16.01
C PHE A 374 -3.67 -11.54 14.64
N GLY A 375 -2.78 -11.87 13.69
CA GLY A 375 -2.77 -11.27 12.36
C GLY A 375 -4.00 -11.65 11.55
N PHE A 376 -4.56 -10.68 10.82
CA PHE A 376 -5.72 -10.82 9.94
C PHE A 376 -6.98 -11.42 10.61
N ARG A 377 -7.07 -11.37 11.94
CA ARG A 377 -8.18 -11.90 12.71
C ARG A 377 -9.10 -10.78 13.19
N GLU A 378 -10.41 -11.00 13.14
CA GLU A 378 -11.39 -10.01 13.59
C GLU A 378 -11.26 -9.80 15.11
N GLY A 379 -11.26 -8.54 15.55
CA GLY A 379 -11.10 -8.16 16.97
C GLY A 379 -9.69 -8.29 17.56
N HIS A 380 -8.67 -8.60 16.74
CA HIS A 380 -7.27 -8.70 17.18
C HIS A 380 -6.41 -7.69 16.41
N GLY A 381 -5.68 -6.85 17.14
CA GLY A 381 -4.76 -5.88 16.57
C GLY A 381 -3.33 -6.08 17.08
N THR A 382 -2.43 -5.25 16.58
CA THR A 382 -1.01 -5.27 17.00
C THR A 382 -0.84 -4.85 18.45
N ILE A 383 -1.68 -3.94 18.94
CA ILE A 383 -1.63 -3.42 20.32
C ILE A 383 -1.94 -4.55 21.31
N GLU A 384 -2.97 -5.35 21.04
CA GLU A 384 -3.39 -6.46 21.91
C GLU A 384 -2.31 -7.53 21.98
N GLN A 385 -1.65 -7.85 20.86
CA GLN A 385 -0.56 -8.83 20.86
C GLN A 385 0.68 -8.31 21.60
N VAL A 386 1.03 -7.03 21.42
CA VAL A 386 2.13 -6.40 22.17
C VAL A 386 1.82 -6.38 23.66
N HIS A 387 0.58 -6.05 24.05
CA HIS A 387 0.17 -6.06 25.45
C HIS A 387 0.30 -7.46 26.06
N ARG A 388 -0.10 -8.51 25.34
CA ARG A 388 0.09 -9.90 25.78
C ARG A 388 1.57 -10.23 26.02
N LEU A 389 2.46 -9.79 25.13
CA LEU A 389 3.90 -10.01 25.30
C LEU A 389 4.49 -9.23 26.48
N VAL A 390 4.14 -7.95 26.61
CA VAL A 390 4.60 -7.10 27.71
C VAL A 390 4.13 -7.63 29.05
N ASP A 391 2.90 -8.15 29.14
CA ASP A 391 2.36 -8.74 30.36
C ASP A 391 3.11 -10.02 30.78
N VAL A 392 3.50 -10.88 29.83
CA VAL A 392 4.34 -12.05 30.11
C VAL A 392 5.71 -11.63 30.64
N ILE A 393 6.33 -10.63 30.01
CA ILE A 393 7.63 -10.08 30.44
C ILE A 393 7.51 -9.43 31.83
N GLY A 394 6.45 -8.65 32.05
CA GLY A 394 6.15 -8.01 33.33
C GLY A 394 6.01 -9.02 34.46
N ARG A 395 5.19 -10.07 34.26
CA ARG A 395 5.02 -11.16 35.23
C ARG A 395 6.31 -11.93 35.50
N ALA A 396 7.15 -12.14 34.49
CA ALA A 396 8.46 -12.77 34.69
C ALA A 396 9.37 -11.89 35.57
N LEU A 397 9.41 -10.58 35.30
CA LEU A 397 10.22 -9.64 36.08
C LEU A 397 9.73 -9.51 37.54
N GLU A 398 8.42 -9.45 37.77
CA GLU A 398 7.83 -9.39 39.11
C GLU A 398 8.18 -10.63 39.95
N ASN A 399 8.16 -11.80 39.32
CA ASN A 399 8.53 -13.07 39.97
C ASN A 399 10.04 -13.34 39.99
N LYS A 400 10.87 -12.37 39.58
CA LYS A 400 12.34 -12.49 39.51
C LYS A 400 12.81 -13.67 38.63
N LEU A 401 12.06 -13.99 37.60
CA LEU A 401 12.41 -15.00 36.59
C LEU A 401 13.21 -14.38 35.45
N TYR A 402 14.03 -15.19 34.79
CA TYR A 402 14.65 -14.84 33.52
C TYR A 402 13.64 -15.02 32.38
N CYS A 403 13.60 -14.07 31.46
CA CYS A 403 12.76 -14.12 30.25
C CYS A 403 13.64 -14.01 29.01
N CYS A 404 13.71 -15.08 28.23
CA CYS A 404 14.39 -15.13 26.93
C CYS A 404 13.35 -14.99 25.81
N ALA A 405 13.71 -14.33 24.71
CA ALA A 405 12.81 -14.15 23.57
C ALA A 405 13.56 -14.39 22.25
N ALA A 406 12.91 -15.07 21.31
CA ALA A 406 13.33 -15.19 19.92
C ALA A 406 12.28 -14.55 19.01
N PHE A 407 12.74 -13.78 18.02
CA PHE A 407 11.92 -13.15 17.01
C PHE A 407 12.29 -13.73 15.64
N LEU A 408 11.33 -14.33 14.96
CA LEU A 408 11.51 -14.99 13.67
C LEU A 408 10.86 -14.16 12.56
N ASP A 409 11.61 -13.94 11.49
CA ASP A 409 11.15 -13.26 10.27
C ASP A 409 11.13 -14.26 9.10
N ILE A 410 9.97 -14.42 8.45
CA ILE A 410 9.80 -15.32 7.31
C ILE A 410 9.94 -14.51 6.02
N SER A 411 11.08 -14.68 5.36
CA SER A 411 11.35 -14.01 4.09
C SER A 411 10.35 -14.41 2.99
N GLN A 412 9.55 -13.43 2.53
CA GLN A 412 8.56 -13.57 1.45
C GLN A 412 7.48 -14.62 1.73
N ALA A 413 6.93 -14.60 2.95
CA ALA A 413 5.99 -15.61 3.45
C ALA A 413 4.80 -15.90 2.52
N PHE A 414 4.16 -14.86 1.97
CA PHE A 414 3.00 -15.02 1.08
C PHE A 414 3.35 -15.57 -0.30
N ASP A 415 4.54 -15.25 -0.82
CA ASP A 415 4.95 -15.60 -2.19
C ASP A 415 5.46 -17.06 -2.28
N LYS A 416 5.78 -17.65 -1.13
CA LYS A 416 6.37 -19.00 -1.00
C LYS A 416 5.41 -20.09 -0.52
N VAL A 417 4.12 -19.77 -0.36
CA VAL A 417 3.11 -20.76 0.06
C VAL A 417 3.05 -21.90 -0.95
N TRP A 418 3.34 -23.12 -0.53
CA TRP A 418 3.28 -24.28 -1.40
C TRP A 418 1.84 -24.75 -1.60
N HIS A 419 1.40 -24.84 -2.86
CA HIS A 419 -0.01 -25.11 -3.19
C HIS A 419 -0.43 -26.53 -2.79
N SER A 420 0.35 -27.56 -3.11
CA SER A 420 0.02 -28.96 -2.78
C SER A 420 -0.14 -29.15 -1.27
N GLY A 421 0.79 -28.60 -0.48
CA GLY A 421 0.71 -28.66 0.98
C GLY A 421 -0.41 -27.83 1.60
N LEU A 422 -0.71 -26.65 1.03
CA LEU A 422 -1.90 -25.89 1.42
C LEU A 422 -3.19 -26.67 1.13
N LEU A 423 -3.29 -27.32 -0.04
CA LEU A 423 -4.43 -28.14 -0.43
C LEU A 423 -4.60 -29.36 0.47
N TYR A 424 -3.49 -29.99 0.87
CA TYR A 424 -3.49 -31.07 1.85
C TYR A 424 -4.13 -30.61 3.16
N LYS A 425 -3.73 -29.43 3.67
CA LYS A 425 -4.30 -28.85 4.90
C LYS A 425 -5.76 -28.47 4.75
N ILE A 426 -6.15 -27.86 3.62
CA ILE A 426 -7.56 -27.55 3.33
C ILE A 426 -8.40 -28.83 3.38
N LYS A 427 -7.94 -29.92 2.74
CA LYS A 427 -8.66 -31.19 2.71
C LYS A 427 -8.76 -31.84 4.10
N LYS A 428 -7.76 -31.63 4.96
CA LYS A 428 -7.69 -32.19 6.32
C LYS A 428 -8.48 -31.38 7.35
N MET A 429 -8.45 -30.04 7.26
CA MET A 429 -8.91 -29.14 8.33
C MET A 429 -10.28 -28.49 8.04
N LEU A 430 -10.63 -28.30 6.77
CA LEU A 430 -11.90 -27.69 6.38
C LEU A 430 -12.91 -28.73 5.88
N PRO A 431 -14.21 -28.41 5.88
CA PRO A 431 -15.20 -29.24 5.20
C PRO A 431 -14.81 -29.51 3.74
N HIS A 432 -14.94 -30.76 3.31
CA HIS A 432 -14.54 -31.21 1.97
C HIS A 432 -15.20 -30.42 0.83
N SER A 433 -16.31 -29.70 1.06
CA SER A 433 -16.99 -28.89 0.05
C SER A 433 -16.19 -27.66 -0.38
N PHE A 434 -15.25 -27.18 0.45
CA PHE A 434 -14.36 -26.08 0.09
C PHE A 434 -13.18 -26.53 -0.77
N PHE A 435 -12.77 -27.80 -0.64
CA PHE A 435 -11.54 -28.30 -1.27
C PHE A 435 -11.54 -28.15 -2.81
N PRO A 436 -12.55 -28.61 -3.57
CA PRO A 436 -12.48 -28.53 -5.02
C PRO A 436 -12.50 -27.08 -5.54
N LEU A 437 -13.26 -26.20 -4.87
CA LEU A 437 -13.30 -24.78 -5.21
C LEU A 437 -11.96 -24.08 -4.94
N LEU A 438 -11.34 -24.36 -3.79
CA LEU A 438 -10.04 -23.78 -3.42
C LEU A 438 -8.89 -24.37 -4.25
N LYS A 439 -8.98 -25.64 -4.63
CA LYS A 439 -8.10 -26.26 -5.64
C LYS A 439 -8.18 -25.51 -6.96
N SER A 440 -9.39 -25.34 -7.50
CA SER A 440 -9.62 -24.54 -8.71
C SER A 440 -9.12 -23.09 -8.57
N TYR A 441 -9.25 -22.47 -7.39
CA TYR A 441 -8.78 -21.11 -7.13
C TYR A 441 -7.24 -20.96 -7.16
N LEU A 442 -6.50 -21.97 -6.73
CA LEU A 442 -5.02 -21.96 -6.66
C LEU A 442 -4.37 -22.42 -7.97
N GLU A 443 -5.00 -23.33 -8.71
CA GLU A 443 -4.45 -23.88 -9.96
C GLU A 443 -4.56 -22.92 -11.15
N ASN A 444 -3.58 -23.01 -12.06
CA ASN A 444 -3.54 -22.28 -13.33
C ASN A 444 -3.70 -20.76 -13.19
N ARG A 445 -3.12 -20.19 -12.12
CA ARG A 445 -3.08 -18.75 -11.94
C ARG A 445 -1.95 -18.14 -12.76
N CYS A 446 -2.21 -16.99 -13.34
CA CYS A 446 -1.22 -16.23 -14.10
C CYS A 446 -1.10 -14.80 -13.56
N TYR A 447 0.05 -14.18 -13.82
CA TYR A 447 0.29 -12.78 -13.55
C TYR A 447 1.03 -12.11 -14.69
N GLU A 448 0.79 -10.81 -14.83
CA GLU A 448 1.60 -9.90 -15.64
C GLU A 448 2.15 -8.80 -14.72
N VAL A 449 3.34 -8.29 -15.02
CA VAL A 449 3.93 -7.17 -14.27
C VAL A 449 3.68 -5.88 -15.04
N LYS A 450 3.10 -4.88 -14.38
CA LYS A 450 2.85 -3.57 -14.96
C LYS A 450 3.75 -2.51 -14.34
N ILE A 451 4.51 -1.83 -15.20
CA ILE A 451 5.34 -0.69 -14.84
C ILE A 451 4.94 0.48 -15.74
N ASN A 452 4.37 1.52 -15.15
CA ASN A 452 3.80 2.66 -15.89
C ASN A 452 2.76 2.21 -16.95
N SER A 453 3.03 2.45 -18.24
CA SER A 453 2.20 2.06 -19.38
C SER A 453 2.46 0.64 -19.87
N ASP A 454 3.58 0.03 -19.48
CA ASP A 454 4.08 -1.18 -20.11
C ASP A 454 3.73 -2.41 -19.26
N THR A 455 3.40 -3.50 -19.95
CA THR A 455 3.04 -4.80 -19.35
C THR A 455 4.02 -5.87 -19.84
N SER A 456 4.42 -6.76 -18.93
CA SER A 456 5.20 -7.94 -19.29
C SER A 456 4.35 -8.98 -20.02
N ASP A 457 5.01 -10.02 -20.51
CA ASP A 457 4.33 -11.26 -20.88
C ASP A 457 3.63 -11.89 -19.67
N MET A 458 2.68 -12.79 -19.97
CA MET A 458 1.95 -13.55 -18.98
C MET A 458 2.81 -14.68 -18.40
N HIS A 459 2.88 -14.76 -17.08
CA HIS A 459 3.64 -15.75 -16.34
C HIS A 459 2.76 -16.58 -15.41
N VAL A 460 3.05 -17.87 -15.26
CA VAL A 460 2.29 -18.78 -14.37
C VAL A 460 2.79 -18.65 -12.93
N ILE A 461 1.86 -18.61 -11.97
CA ILE A 461 2.14 -18.64 -10.53
C ILE A 461 2.23 -20.10 -10.08
N ARG A 462 3.43 -20.54 -9.70
CA ARG A 462 3.68 -21.92 -9.22
C ARG A 462 3.63 -22.07 -7.70
N SER A 463 3.74 -20.96 -6.96
CA SER A 463 3.66 -20.93 -5.50
C SER A 463 3.19 -19.56 -5.04
N GLY A 464 2.71 -19.51 -3.81
CA GLY A 464 2.28 -18.30 -3.14
C GLY A 464 0.78 -18.07 -3.22
N VAL A 465 0.30 -17.17 -2.37
CA VAL A 465 -1.06 -16.66 -2.41
C VAL A 465 -1.03 -15.17 -2.79
N PRO A 466 -1.97 -14.67 -3.62
CA PRO A 466 -1.84 -13.32 -4.18
C PRO A 466 -1.91 -12.23 -3.10
N GLN A 467 -0.88 -11.37 -3.04
CA GLN A 467 -0.85 -10.20 -2.15
C GLN A 467 -1.83 -9.14 -2.64
N GLY A 468 -3.06 -9.16 -2.11
CA GLY A 468 -4.17 -8.32 -2.59
C GLY A 468 -5.48 -9.08 -2.76
N SER A 469 -5.44 -10.41 -2.66
CA SER A 469 -6.62 -11.26 -2.55
C SER A 469 -7.31 -11.14 -1.19
N VAL A 470 -8.60 -11.45 -1.16
CA VAL A 470 -9.40 -11.52 0.06
C VAL A 470 -9.16 -12.85 0.78
N LEU A 471 -9.00 -13.94 0.02
CA LEU A 471 -8.72 -15.27 0.59
C LEU A 471 -7.25 -15.48 0.97
N GLY A 472 -6.29 -14.82 0.32
CA GLY A 472 -4.86 -15.05 0.52
C GLY A 472 -4.39 -14.97 1.97
N PRO A 473 -4.72 -13.90 2.73
CA PRO A 473 -4.38 -13.81 4.15
C PRO A 473 -4.87 -15.01 4.95
N VAL A 474 -6.10 -15.44 4.71
CA VAL A 474 -6.73 -16.55 5.45
C VAL A 474 -6.15 -17.90 5.07
N LEU A 475 -5.86 -18.11 3.79
CA LEU A 475 -5.16 -19.31 3.33
C LEU A 475 -3.77 -19.41 3.95
N TYR A 476 -3.08 -18.28 4.13
CA TYR A 476 -1.81 -18.24 4.86
C TYR A 476 -1.95 -18.58 6.35
N LEU A 477 -3.04 -18.15 7.00
CA LEU A 477 -3.31 -18.54 8.40
C LEU A 477 -3.56 -20.05 8.53
N ILE A 478 -4.31 -20.66 7.61
CA ILE A 478 -4.53 -22.12 7.59
C ILE A 478 -3.21 -22.84 7.34
N TYR A 479 -2.41 -22.32 6.43
CA TYR A 479 -1.09 -22.84 6.11
C TYR A 479 -0.14 -22.86 7.32
N THR A 480 -0.19 -21.83 8.17
CA THR A 480 0.67 -21.70 9.37
C THR A 480 0.00 -22.16 10.68
N ALA A 481 -1.20 -22.74 10.61
CA ALA A 481 -2.01 -23.03 11.80
C ALA A 481 -1.42 -24.12 12.73
N ASP A 482 -0.57 -24.98 12.22
CA ASP A 482 0.06 -26.10 12.94
C ASP A 482 1.52 -25.83 13.31
N LEU A 483 1.93 -24.56 13.36
CA LEU A 483 3.25 -24.19 13.88
C LEU A 483 3.43 -24.84 15.27
N PRO A 484 4.50 -25.61 15.50
CA PRO A 484 4.66 -26.37 16.73
C PRO A 484 4.72 -25.43 17.91
N ALA A 485 4.06 -25.81 19.00
CA ALA A 485 4.10 -25.09 20.26
C ALA A 485 4.84 -25.93 21.31
N HIS A 486 5.64 -25.27 22.14
CA HIS A 486 6.33 -25.92 23.26
C HIS A 486 5.71 -25.48 24.59
N ALA A 487 5.43 -26.44 25.48
CA ALA A 487 4.68 -26.22 26.72
C ALA A 487 5.34 -25.18 27.65
N SER A 488 6.67 -25.09 27.64
CA SER A 488 7.44 -24.14 28.46
C SER A 488 7.63 -22.77 27.80
N THR A 489 6.95 -22.50 26.69
CA THR A 489 7.13 -21.25 25.93
C THR A 489 5.80 -20.60 25.58
N THR A 490 5.83 -19.28 25.43
CA THR A 490 4.70 -18.50 24.94
C THR A 490 4.97 -18.09 23.49
N THR A 491 4.22 -18.66 22.56
CA THR A 491 4.20 -18.22 21.16
C THR A 491 3.25 -17.04 20.99
N ALA A 492 3.66 -16.06 20.19
CA ALA A 492 2.87 -14.92 19.75
C ALA A 492 3.13 -14.70 18.26
N THR A 493 2.10 -14.84 17.43
CA THR A 493 2.20 -14.65 15.98
C THR A 493 1.31 -13.50 15.53
N TYR A 494 1.79 -12.74 14.56
CA TYR A 494 1.02 -11.73 13.85
C TYR A 494 1.33 -11.84 12.36
N ALA A 495 0.47 -12.54 11.63
CA ALA A 495 0.74 -12.94 10.25
C ALA A 495 2.03 -13.77 10.18
N ASP A 496 3.04 -13.28 9.47
CA ASP A 496 4.37 -13.86 9.30
C ASP A 496 5.33 -13.56 10.46
N ASP A 497 5.11 -12.48 11.21
CA ASP A 497 5.93 -12.15 12.38
C ASP A 497 5.66 -13.13 13.52
N THR A 498 6.70 -13.80 14.02
CA THR A 498 6.61 -14.77 15.12
C THR A 498 7.55 -14.39 16.26
N ALA A 499 7.02 -14.31 17.48
CA ALA A 499 7.78 -14.13 18.71
C ALA A 499 7.56 -15.34 19.63
N ILE A 500 8.64 -15.86 20.20
CA ILE A 500 8.62 -16.99 21.13
C ILE A 500 9.31 -16.54 22.40
N LEU A 501 8.63 -16.63 23.54
CA LEU A 501 9.15 -16.26 24.84
C LEU A 501 9.29 -17.50 25.71
N SER A 502 10.34 -17.53 26.53
CA SER A 502 10.62 -18.59 27.50
C SER A 502 10.94 -17.94 28.85
N THR A 503 10.33 -18.44 29.92
CA THR A 503 10.50 -17.89 31.27
C THR A 503 10.91 -18.97 32.25
N HIS A 504 11.97 -18.77 33.03
CA HIS A 504 12.44 -19.74 34.02
C HIS A 504 13.23 -19.06 35.16
N GLU A 505 13.37 -19.74 36.30
CA GLU A 505 14.19 -19.28 37.44
C GLU A 505 15.70 -19.25 37.12
N ASN A 506 16.12 -20.02 36.11
CA ASN A 506 17.50 -20.13 35.66
C ASN A 506 17.59 -19.68 34.19
N GLN A 507 18.54 -18.80 33.90
CA GLN A 507 18.82 -18.30 32.56
C GLN A 507 19.13 -19.44 31.58
N ASP A 508 19.94 -20.42 31.98
CA ASP A 508 20.33 -21.53 31.09
C ASP A 508 19.11 -22.34 30.68
N SER A 509 18.25 -22.71 31.64
CA SER A 509 17.01 -23.45 31.38
C SER A 509 15.99 -22.66 30.54
N ALA A 510 15.92 -21.33 30.70
CA ALA A 510 15.09 -20.47 29.86
C ALA A 510 15.60 -20.48 28.41
N SER A 511 16.92 -20.41 28.22
CA SER A 511 17.57 -20.49 26.91
C SER A 511 17.41 -21.88 26.28
N ASP A 512 17.58 -22.96 27.04
CA ASP A 512 17.42 -24.34 26.57
C ASP A 512 16.00 -24.60 26.10
N SER A 513 14.98 -24.14 26.85
CA SER A 513 13.58 -24.27 26.46
C SER A 513 13.27 -23.49 25.17
N LEU A 514 13.89 -22.33 24.99
CA LEU A 514 13.76 -21.54 23.76
C LEU A 514 14.44 -22.25 22.58
N GLN A 515 15.65 -22.77 22.77
CA GLN A 515 16.38 -23.51 21.75
C GLN A 515 15.67 -24.81 21.36
N GLN A 516 15.10 -25.54 22.32
CA GLN A 516 14.28 -26.73 22.06
C GLN A 516 13.08 -26.39 21.17
N HIS A 517 12.39 -25.28 21.42
CA HIS A 517 11.31 -24.82 20.56
C HIS A 517 11.82 -24.49 19.15
N LEU A 518 12.91 -23.75 19.02
CA LEU A 518 13.50 -23.43 17.72
C LEU A 518 13.89 -24.70 16.95
N ASN A 519 14.48 -25.68 17.62
CA ASN A 519 14.81 -26.98 17.04
C ASN A 519 13.56 -27.75 16.62
N LEU A 520 12.44 -27.66 17.35
CA LEU A 520 11.17 -28.28 16.94
C LEU A 520 10.61 -27.63 15.68
N ILE A 521 10.69 -26.30 15.57
CA ILE A 521 10.31 -25.59 14.36
C ILE A 521 11.21 -26.05 13.21
N GLU A 522 12.53 -26.01 13.38
CA GLU A 522 13.51 -26.40 12.35
C GLU A 522 13.35 -27.87 11.91
N ASN A 523 13.29 -28.80 12.86
CA ASN A 523 13.11 -30.23 12.56
C ASN A 523 11.75 -30.51 11.91
N GLY A 524 10.69 -29.80 12.29
CA GLY A 524 9.39 -29.94 11.65
C GLY A 524 9.42 -29.52 10.17
N LEU A 525 10.26 -28.54 9.80
CA LEU A 525 10.51 -28.18 8.39
C LEU A 525 11.17 -29.34 7.62
N ASP A 526 12.06 -30.07 8.27
CA ASP A 526 12.87 -31.12 7.65
C ASP A 526 12.19 -32.50 7.64
N SER A 527 11.36 -32.83 8.64
CA SER A 527 10.81 -34.17 8.91
C SER A 527 9.55 -34.55 8.12
N GLY A 528 9.06 -33.68 7.23
CA GLY A 528 7.91 -34.00 6.38
C GLY A 528 6.55 -33.56 6.92
N GLU A 529 6.41 -33.23 8.20
CA GLU A 529 5.12 -32.77 8.77
C GLU A 529 4.85 -31.27 8.50
N LEU A 530 5.86 -30.40 8.57
CA LEU A 530 5.77 -28.98 8.16
C LEU A 530 6.45 -28.71 6.81
N ARG A 531 7.08 -29.72 6.21
CA ARG A 531 7.62 -29.67 4.83
C ARG A 531 6.55 -29.27 3.81
N PRO A 532 5.25 -29.62 3.99
CA PRO A 532 4.18 -29.09 3.17
C PRO A 532 3.91 -27.60 3.35
N THR A 533 4.50 -26.97 4.36
CA THR A 533 4.13 -25.62 4.75
C THR A 533 5.23 -24.61 4.92
N LEU A 534 6.50 -24.96 4.82
CA LEU A 534 7.55 -23.96 4.86
C LEU A 534 8.77 -24.50 4.12
N ILE A 535 8.72 -24.53 2.79
CA ILE A 535 9.91 -24.84 1.98
C ILE A 535 10.85 -23.61 2.04
N ASN A 536 11.99 -23.79 2.72
CA ASN A 536 13.22 -22.97 2.75
C ASN A 536 13.10 -21.42 2.85
N ARG A 537 13.64 -20.73 3.85
CA ARG A 537 14.38 -20.97 5.10
C ARG A 537 14.30 -19.59 5.81
N PHE A 538 14.13 -19.58 7.13
CA PHE A 538 14.24 -18.38 7.95
C PHE A 538 15.57 -17.66 7.67
N LYS A 539 15.58 -16.32 7.66
CA LYS A 539 16.80 -15.54 7.43
C LYS A 539 17.53 -15.25 8.71
#